data_AF-A0AAD7BMU3-F1
#
_entry.id   AF-A0AAD7BMU3-F1
#
_cell.length_a   1.000
_cell.length_b   1.000
_cell.length_c   1.000
_cell.angle_alpha   90.00
_cell.angle_beta   90.00
_cell.angle_gamma   90.00
#
_symmetry.space_group_name_H-M   'P 1'
#
loop_
_entity.id
_entity.type
_entity.pdbx_description
1 polymer ?
#
loop_
_entity_poly.entity_id
_entity_poly.type
_entity_poly.pdbx_seq_one_letter_code
_entity_poly.pdbx_strand_id
1 'polypeptide(L)'
;MPDAYGDDDGELLQSFVIPIGSVEGVRPGTEFAVYDPDGAVVATLVARTVRINEAVLTSEEYEPVVLPLGARAGVINWRNEDMVLQIYISPEFPYTTELFPLVHTDVPHRYMQVDSLEKAQLSLTHIGDGVVLLRWLAGAMARGPHSERRFTAAGVDWPSILDALSHFHYFLELTSGSTLTAFSLEMHRLLGEYPGRMPDRSGDNGGNLIQDGCVHLRSREDAKYGFTMRNSWYEELFPYLFYFNPIEYTIRRWFVPESAHRAPLTAAGTVVVGMGSEGAFSFTLPPGDTVESSSGFVKMFVSTVYLDLGWIEQRVSPFDDKFHDSGRLFSSREQLETGEGWNSLCVFLTMSNGESGS
;
A
#
# COMPACT_ATOMS: atom_id res chain seq x y z
N MET A 1 -7.63 -6.69 -29.83
CA MET A 1 -8.74 -7.41 -30.48
C MET A 1 -9.48 -8.14 -29.38
N PRO A 2 -10.82 -8.15 -29.35
CA PRO A 2 -11.57 -8.85 -28.31
C PRO A 2 -11.46 -10.37 -28.54
N ASP A 3 -10.98 -11.10 -27.53
CA ASP A 3 -10.95 -12.56 -27.51
C ASP A 3 -12.22 -13.08 -26.84
N ALA A 4 -12.99 -13.88 -27.57
CA ALA A 4 -14.22 -14.49 -27.07
C ALA A 4 -13.91 -15.66 -26.12
N TYR A 5 -14.19 -15.49 -24.83
CA TYR A 5 -14.22 -16.57 -23.84
C TYR A 5 -15.68 -17.00 -23.65
N GLY A 6 -15.98 -18.28 -23.92
CA GLY A 6 -17.33 -18.83 -23.78
C GLY A 6 -17.55 -19.46 -22.40
N ASP A 7 -18.56 -18.98 -21.68
CA ASP A 7 -19.23 -19.72 -20.61
C ASP A 7 -20.44 -20.47 -21.20
N ASP A 8 -20.79 -21.59 -20.58
CA ASP A 8 -21.65 -22.70 -21.07
C ASP A 8 -23.13 -22.37 -21.37
N ASP A 9 -23.52 -21.08 -21.39
CA ASP A 9 -24.85 -20.58 -21.75
C ASP A 9 -24.78 -19.51 -22.86
N GLY A 10 -24.13 -19.83 -23.98
CA GLY A 10 -24.54 -19.43 -25.34
C GLY A 10 -24.60 -17.95 -25.76
N GLU A 11 -24.42 -16.96 -24.89
CA GLU A 11 -24.28 -15.55 -25.28
C GLU A 11 -22.86 -15.06 -25.00
N LEU A 12 -22.09 -14.93 -26.09
CA LEU A 12 -20.73 -14.38 -26.05
C LEU A 12 -20.82 -12.87 -25.75
N LEU A 13 -20.82 -12.51 -24.45
CA LEU A 13 -20.64 -11.13 -24.04
C LEU A 13 -19.28 -10.63 -24.52
N GLN A 14 -19.25 -9.41 -25.07
CA GLN A 14 -18.01 -8.78 -25.48
C GLN A 14 -17.13 -8.53 -24.26
N SER A 15 -15.88 -8.97 -24.33
CA SER A 15 -14.90 -8.87 -23.26
C SER A 15 -13.81 -7.84 -23.59
N PHE A 16 -13.31 -7.17 -22.55
CA PHE A 16 -12.21 -6.23 -22.61
C PHE A 16 -11.23 -6.54 -21.49
N VAL A 17 -9.93 -6.54 -21.78
CA VAL A 17 -8.90 -6.76 -20.76
C VAL A 17 -8.30 -5.41 -20.36
N ILE A 18 -8.26 -5.13 -19.06
CA ILE A 18 -7.58 -3.96 -18.51
C ILE A 18 -6.39 -4.38 -17.64
N PRO A 19 -5.29 -3.61 -17.63
CA PRO A 19 -4.08 -3.98 -16.89
C PRO A 19 -4.17 -3.55 -15.41
N ILE A 20 -5.30 -3.78 -14.74
CA ILE A 20 -5.46 -3.64 -13.29
C ILE A 20 -6.22 -4.85 -12.75
N GLY A 21 -5.79 -5.37 -11.61
CA GLY A 21 -6.35 -6.56 -11.00
C GLY A 21 -6.52 -6.43 -9.49
N SER A 22 -6.42 -7.57 -8.81
CA SER A 22 -6.65 -7.67 -7.37
C SER A 22 -5.62 -6.93 -6.52
N VAL A 23 -4.39 -6.72 -7.01
CA VAL A 23 -3.38 -5.93 -6.28
C VAL A 23 -3.70 -4.43 -6.28
N GLU A 24 -4.39 -3.95 -7.32
CA GLU A 24 -5.00 -2.61 -7.35
C GLU A 24 -6.35 -2.55 -6.60
N GLY A 25 -6.83 -3.69 -6.11
CA GLY A 25 -8.08 -3.79 -5.36
C GLY A 25 -9.31 -3.99 -6.23
N VAL A 26 -9.16 -4.31 -7.52
CA VAL A 26 -10.30 -4.72 -8.33
C VAL A 26 -10.86 -6.03 -7.74
N ARG A 27 -12.19 -6.15 -7.71
CA ARG A 27 -12.91 -7.34 -7.29
C ARG A 27 -13.94 -7.69 -8.35
N PRO A 28 -14.35 -8.97 -8.48
CA PRO A 28 -15.51 -9.30 -9.30
C PRO A 28 -16.71 -8.43 -8.92
N GLY A 29 -17.38 -7.87 -9.93
CA GLY A 29 -18.49 -6.92 -9.77
C GLY A 29 -18.08 -5.45 -9.71
N THR A 30 -16.78 -5.10 -9.69
CA THR A 30 -16.35 -3.69 -9.80
C THR A 30 -16.79 -3.12 -11.16
N GLU A 31 -17.45 -1.96 -11.14
CA GLU A 31 -17.96 -1.29 -12.35
C GLU A 31 -17.02 -0.17 -12.80
N PHE A 32 -16.92 -0.05 -14.12
CA PHE A 32 -16.08 0.91 -14.81
C PHE A 32 -16.93 1.72 -15.79
N ALA A 33 -16.90 3.05 -15.70
CA ALA A 33 -17.31 3.89 -16.82
C ALA A 33 -16.15 3.96 -17.81
N VAL A 34 -16.46 3.77 -19.08
CA VAL A 34 -15.52 4.02 -20.18
C VAL A 34 -15.85 5.37 -20.77
N TYR A 35 -14.86 6.23 -20.82
CA TYR A 35 -14.94 7.59 -21.34
C TYR A 35 -14.27 7.65 -22.70
N ASP A 36 -14.86 8.37 -23.64
CA ASP A 36 -14.19 8.75 -24.88
C ASP A 36 -13.09 9.80 -24.62
N PRO A 37 -12.26 10.15 -25.64
CA PRO A 37 -11.23 11.17 -25.48
C PRO A 37 -11.75 12.56 -25.10
N ASP A 38 -13.03 12.85 -25.34
CA ASP A 38 -13.68 14.12 -25.01
C ASP A 38 -14.29 14.11 -23.59
N GLY A 39 -14.25 12.96 -22.91
CA GLY A 39 -14.71 12.77 -21.54
C GLY A 39 -16.17 12.34 -21.39
N ALA A 40 -16.86 11.97 -22.47
CA ALA A 40 -18.22 11.46 -22.40
C ALA A 40 -18.22 9.95 -22.08
N VAL A 41 -19.11 9.50 -21.20
CA VAL A 41 -19.28 8.07 -20.90
C VAL A 41 -19.91 7.38 -22.11
N VAL A 42 -19.21 6.38 -22.66
CA VAL A 42 -19.64 5.60 -23.84
C VAL A 42 -20.06 4.18 -23.49
N ALA A 43 -19.68 3.66 -22.32
CA ALA A 43 -20.10 2.34 -21.85
C ALA A 43 -19.90 2.20 -20.34
N THR A 44 -20.64 1.28 -19.74
CA THR A 44 -20.36 0.76 -18.39
C THR A 44 -19.98 -0.71 -18.50
N LEU A 45 -18.82 -1.06 -17.94
CA LEU A 45 -18.29 -2.41 -17.97
C LEU A 45 -18.08 -2.96 -16.56
N VAL A 46 -18.28 -4.26 -16.36
CA VAL A 46 -18.19 -4.93 -15.06
C VAL A 46 -17.03 -5.92 -15.07
N ALA A 47 -16.17 -5.88 -14.05
CA ALA A 47 -15.12 -6.89 -13.86
C ALA A 47 -15.74 -8.26 -13.52
N ARG A 48 -15.54 -9.26 -14.38
CA ARG A 48 -16.02 -10.64 -14.15
C ARG A 48 -14.91 -11.53 -13.62
N THR A 49 -13.80 -11.57 -14.34
CA THR A 49 -12.60 -12.29 -13.95
C THR A 49 -11.56 -11.30 -13.48
N VAL A 50 -11.06 -11.47 -12.26
CA VAL A 50 -10.01 -10.61 -11.72
C VAL A 50 -8.81 -11.48 -11.37
N ARG A 51 -7.69 -11.21 -12.04
CA ARG A 51 -6.39 -11.81 -11.78
C ARG A 51 -5.56 -10.84 -10.95
N ILE A 52 -4.27 -11.13 -10.78
CA ILE A 52 -3.38 -10.33 -9.96
C ILE A 52 -3.24 -8.88 -10.44
N ASN A 53 -2.93 -8.69 -11.73
CA ASN A 53 -2.59 -7.42 -12.37
C ASN A 53 -3.49 -7.09 -13.57
N GLU A 54 -4.53 -7.89 -13.79
CA GLU A 54 -5.48 -7.68 -14.88
C GLU A 54 -6.90 -8.08 -14.48
N ALA A 55 -7.86 -7.52 -15.18
CA ALA A 55 -9.26 -7.86 -15.06
C ALA A 55 -9.89 -7.94 -16.45
N VAL A 56 -10.78 -8.92 -16.61
CA VAL A 56 -11.64 -9.05 -17.77
C VAL A 56 -12.95 -8.36 -17.44
N LEU A 57 -13.23 -7.30 -18.18
CA LEU A 57 -14.46 -6.55 -18.12
C LEU A 57 -15.45 -7.04 -19.17
N THR A 58 -16.73 -7.09 -18.84
CA THR A 58 -17.82 -7.39 -19.76
C THR A 58 -18.87 -6.29 -19.74
N SER A 59 -19.46 -5.99 -20.88
CA SER A 59 -20.70 -5.20 -20.92
C SER A 59 -21.87 -6.05 -20.42
N GLU A 60 -22.80 -5.44 -19.69
CA GLU A 60 -24.10 -6.06 -19.40
C GLU A 60 -25.15 -5.73 -20.49
N GLU A 61 -24.80 -4.83 -21.41
CA GLU A 61 -25.66 -4.47 -22.53
C GLU A 61 -25.56 -5.52 -23.66
N TYR A 62 -26.69 -5.83 -24.27
CA TYR A 62 -26.76 -6.77 -25.40
C TYR A 62 -26.19 -6.18 -26.71
N GLU A 63 -26.06 -4.85 -26.81
CA GLU A 63 -25.48 -4.20 -27.98
C GLU A 63 -23.95 -4.24 -27.93
N PRO A 64 -23.27 -4.51 -29.06
CA PRO A 64 -21.81 -4.46 -29.11
C PRO A 64 -21.27 -3.08 -28.74
N VAL A 65 -20.39 -3.03 -27.75
CA VAL A 65 -19.71 -1.82 -27.30
C VAL A 65 -18.53 -1.53 -28.23
N VAL A 66 -18.58 -0.38 -28.91
CA VAL A 66 -17.48 0.10 -29.76
C VAL A 66 -16.71 1.18 -29.00
N LEU A 67 -15.50 0.84 -28.56
CA LEU A 67 -14.65 1.78 -27.83
C LEU A 67 -13.83 2.66 -28.79
N PRO A 68 -13.90 4.00 -28.67
CA PRO A 68 -13.08 4.88 -29.48
C PRO A 68 -11.59 4.73 -29.13
N LEU A 69 -10.72 5.01 -30.10
CA LEU A 69 -9.28 5.01 -29.86
C LEU A 69 -8.93 6.09 -28.82
N GLY A 70 -8.21 5.70 -27.77
CA GLY A 70 -7.88 6.61 -26.67
C GLY A 70 -8.92 6.68 -25.55
N ALA A 71 -9.97 5.84 -25.61
CA ALA A 71 -10.90 5.67 -24.50
C ALA A 71 -10.18 5.30 -23.20
N ARG A 72 -10.75 5.75 -22.07
CA ARG A 72 -10.21 5.54 -20.73
C ARG A 72 -11.27 4.91 -19.85
N ALA A 73 -10.89 3.96 -18.99
CA ALA A 73 -11.80 3.38 -18.01
C ALA A 73 -11.53 4.00 -16.63
N GLY A 74 -12.58 4.50 -15.98
CA GLY A 74 -12.56 4.95 -14.58
C GLY A 74 -13.47 4.05 -13.75
N VAL A 75 -13.06 3.71 -12.52
CA VAL A 75 -13.92 2.91 -11.62
C VAL A 75 -15.04 3.80 -11.11
N ILE A 76 -16.29 3.38 -11.28
CA ILE A 76 -17.48 4.10 -10.82
C ILE A 76 -18.19 3.40 -9.66
N ASN A 77 -17.97 2.09 -9.48
CA ASN A 77 -18.47 1.33 -8.34
C ASN A 77 -17.41 0.33 -7.87
N TRP A 78 -16.75 0.62 -6.76
CA TRP A 78 -15.65 -0.19 -6.26
C TRP A 78 -16.15 -1.28 -5.28
N ARG A 79 -16.13 -2.55 -5.71
CA ARG A 79 -16.59 -3.70 -4.89
C ARG A 79 -15.58 -4.20 -3.86
N ASN A 80 -14.79 -3.30 -3.29
CA ASN A 80 -13.79 -3.63 -2.26
C ASN A 80 -14.03 -2.80 -1.01
N GLU A 81 -15.26 -2.86 -0.50
CA GLU A 81 -15.76 -2.04 0.61
C GLU A 81 -14.92 -2.20 1.89
N ASP A 82 -14.39 -3.40 2.13
CA ASP A 82 -13.51 -3.70 3.29
C ASP A 82 -12.20 -2.89 3.29
N MET A 83 -11.82 -2.33 2.13
CA MET A 83 -10.58 -1.59 1.93
C MET A 83 -10.81 -0.09 1.73
N VAL A 84 -12.06 0.37 1.81
CA VAL A 84 -12.40 1.80 1.83
C VAL A 84 -12.15 2.33 3.23
N LEU A 85 -11.34 3.38 3.33
CA LEU A 85 -11.05 4.06 4.59
C LEU A 85 -12.33 4.71 5.14
N GLN A 86 -12.83 4.19 6.25
CA GLN A 86 -14.05 4.70 6.90
C GLN A 86 -13.69 5.86 7.83
N ILE A 87 -14.17 7.06 7.50
CA ILE A 87 -13.82 8.31 8.18
C ILE A 87 -15.03 8.86 8.93
N TYR A 88 -14.88 9.04 10.25
CA TYR A 88 -15.81 9.87 11.02
C TYR A 88 -15.34 11.31 11.03
N ILE A 89 -16.26 12.25 10.79
CA ILE A 89 -15.96 13.69 10.81
C ILE A 89 -16.86 14.34 11.83
N SER A 90 -16.25 15.04 12.80
CA SER A 90 -17.01 15.67 13.86
C SER A 90 -17.91 16.78 13.30
N PRO A 91 -19.12 17.00 13.86
CA PRO A 91 -20.03 18.04 13.38
C PRO A 91 -19.44 19.46 13.38
N GLU A 92 -18.46 19.71 14.24
CA GLU A 92 -17.77 20.99 14.39
C GLU A 92 -16.65 21.19 13.35
N PHE A 93 -16.43 20.22 12.47
CA PHE A 93 -15.40 20.30 11.45
C PHE A 93 -15.80 21.29 10.35
N PRO A 94 -15.02 22.34 10.09
CA PRO A 94 -15.49 23.44 9.25
C PRO A 94 -15.39 23.19 7.74
N TYR A 95 -14.76 22.09 7.29
CA TYR A 95 -14.48 21.82 5.87
C TYR A 95 -15.29 20.67 5.26
N THR A 96 -16.37 20.20 5.89
CA THR A 96 -17.09 18.97 5.46
C THR A 96 -17.54 18.97 4.00
N THR A 97 -17.99 20.11 3.48
CA THR A 97 -18.44 20.25 2.08
C THR A 97 -17.32 20.13 1.05
N GLU A 98 -16.06 20.38 1.43
CA GLU A 98 -14.89 20.29 0.55
C GLU A 98 -14.34 18.86 0.47
N LEU A 99 -14.59 18.04 1.49
CA LEU A 99 -14.06 16.67 1.61
C LEU A 99 -14.75 15.65 0.72
N PHE A 100 -16.06 15.85 0.54
CA PHE A 100 -16.94 14.97 -0.21
C PHE A 100 -17.73 15.82 -1.21
N PRO A 101 -17.08 16.31 -2.28
CA PRO A 101 -17.80 16.99 -3.33
C PRO A 101 -18.94 16.08 -3.83
N LEU A 102 -20.13 16.65 -3.99
CA LEU A 102 -21.36 15.98 -4.45
C LEU A 102 -21.27 15.40 -5.88
N VAL A 103 -20.09 15.44 -6.51
CA VAL A 103 -19.91 15.23 -7.94
C VAL A 103 -18.79 14.23 -8.19
N HIS A 104 -19.15 13.18 -8.93
CA HIS A 104 -18.32 12.18 -9.58
C HIS A 104 -16.90 12.69 -9.89
N THR A 105 -15.93 12.34 -9.05
CA THR A 105 -14.54 12.29 -9.51
C THR A 105 -14.33 10.90 -10.11
N ASP A 106 -13.67 10.83 -11.27
CA ASP A 106 -13.46 9.60 -12.06
C ASP A 106 -12.54 8.56 -11.38
N VAL A 107 -12.26 8.75 -10.09
CA VAL A 107 -11.44 7.88 -9.27
C VAL A 107 -12.26 7.53 -8.04
N PRO A 108 -12.51 6.24 -7.75
CA PRO A 108 -13.21 5.84 -6.55
C PRO A 108 -12.41 6.37 -5.36
N HIS A 109 -13.02 7.28 -4.61
CA HIS A 109 -12.42 7.75 -3.39
C HIS A 109 -12.18 6.52 -2.52
N ARG A 110 -10.93 6.30 -2.15
CA ARG A 110 -10.54 5.19 -1.26
C ARG A 110 -10.96 5.45 0.19
N TYR A 111 -11.84 6.43 0.42
CA TYR A 111 -12.41 6.77 1.70
C TYR A 111 -13.89 7.14 1.59
N MET A 112 -14.62 6.98 2.69
CA MET A 112 -16.02 7.38 2.81
C MET A 112 -16.32 7.94 4.19
N GLN A 113 -17.33 8.82 4.29
CA GLN A 113 -17.82 9.28 5.59
C GLN A 113 -18.73 8.24 6.22
N VAL A 114 -18.56 8.00 7.53
CA VAL A 114 -19.47 7.20 8.35
C VAL A 114 -20.17 8.06 9.41
N ASP A 115 -21.32 7.56 9.88
CA ASP A 115 -22.22 8.28 10.80
C ASP A 115 -21.80 8.23 12.28
N SER A 116 -20.81 7.40 12.63
CA SER A 116 -20.44 7.13 14.01
C SER A 116 -18.98 6.73 14.15
N LEU A 117 -18.39 7.02 15.32
CA LEU A 117 -17.01 6.67 15.66
C LEU A 117 -16.78 5.15 15.68
N GLU A 118 -17.78 4.37 16.07
CA GLU A 118 -17.68 2.90 16.16
C GLU A 118 -17.47 2.23 14.80
N LYS A 119 -17.95 2.86 13.72
CA LYS A 119 -17.76 2.41 12.35
C LYS A 119 -16.53 3.02 11.69
N ALA A 120 -15.80 3.91 12.37
CA ALA A 120 -14.70 4.62 11.74
C ALA A 120 -13.36 3.95 12.01
N GLN A 121 -12.49 4.00 11.01
CA GLN A 121 -11.07 3.67 11.13
C GLN A 121 -10.24 4.92 11.40
N LEU A 122 -10.71 6.08 10.94
CA LEU A 122 -10.09 7.39 11.12
C LEU A 122 -11.13 8.39 11.61
N SER A 123 -10.79 9.24 12.57
CA SER A 123 -11.60 10.41 12.94
C SER A 123 -10.87 11.72 12.67
N LEU A 124 -11.61 12.69 12.14
CA LEU A 124 -11.22 14.10 12.07
C LEU A 124 -12.08 14.92 13.03
N THR A 125 -11.44 15.53 14.02
CA THR A 125 -12.13 16.34 15.05
C THR A 125 -11.52 17.72 15.12
N HIS A 126 -12.34 18.77 14.99
CA HIS A 126 -11.89 20.13 15.25
C HIS A 126 -11.80 20.37 16.77
N ILE A 127 -10.63 20.75 17.26
CA ILE A 127 -10.35 20.89 18.71
C ILE A 127 -10.17 22.36 19.16
N GLY A 128 -10.55 23.32 18.32
CA GLY A 128 -10.42 24.76 18.58
C GLY A 128 -9.21 25.39 17.91
N ASP A 129 -9.18 26.73 17.84
CA ASP A 129 -8.07 27.53 17.28
C ASP A 129 -7.62 27.13 15.86
N GLY A 130 -8.54 26.58 15.06
CA GLY A 130 -8.23 26.08 13.72
C GLY A 130 -7.37 24.82 13.71
N VAL A 131 -7.27 24.11 14.83
CA VAL A 131 -6.54 22.86 14.97
C VAL A 131 -7.48 21.68 14.75
N VAL A 132 -7.02 20.73 13.94
CA VAL A 132 -7.68 19.44 13.76
C VAL A 132 -6.84 18.34 14.39
N LEU A 133 -7.54 17.46 15.10
CA LEU A 133 -7.04 16.17 15.56
C LEU A 133 -7.43 15.10 14.55
N LEU A 134 -6.43 14.50 13.93
CA LEU A 134 -6.53 13.25 13.20
C LEU A 134 -6.21 12.10 14.16
N ARG A 135 -7.10 11.11 14.26
CA ARG A 135 -6.90 9.93 15.12
C ARG A 135 -7.32 8.64 14.41
N TRP A 136 -6.43 7.66 14.37
CA TRP A 136 -6.73 6.29 13.96
C TRP A 136 -7.44 5.55 15.09
N LEU A 137 -8.61 4.99 14.79
CA LEU A 137 -9.46 4.25 15.73
C LEU A 137 -9.34 2.73 15.57
N ALA A 138 -8.94 2.26 14.38
CA ALA A 138 -8.80 0.84 14.07
C ALA A 138 -7.61 0.56 13.13
N GLY A 139 -7.36 -0.73 12.87
CA GLY A 139 -6.28 -1.20 11.98
C GLY A 139 -4.88 -1.17 12.63
N ALA A 140 -3.86 -1.35 11.80
CA ALA A 140 -2.46 -1.37 12.22
C ALA A 140 -2.02 -0.02 12.81
N MET A 141 -2.51 1.09 12.27
CA MET A 141 -2.18 2.44 12.70
C MET A 141 -2.67 2.79 14.11
N ALA A 142 -3.79 2.20 14.56
CA ALA A 142 -4.33 2.45 15.90
C ALA A 142 -3.46 1.89 17.04
N ARG A 143 -2.51 1.01 16.74
CA ARG A 143 -1.67 0.32 17.75
C ARG A 143 -0.40 1.08 18.13
N GLY A 144 -0.03 2.10 17.37
CA GLY A 144 1.24 2.81 17.52
C GLY A 144 1.16 4.12 18.30
N PRO A 145 2.31 4.67 18.75
CA PRO A 145 2.40 5.99 19.36
C PRO A 145 1.97 7.14 18.43
N HIS A 146 1.93 6.87 17.12
CA HIS A 146 1.55 7.83 16.08
C HIS A 146 0.11 7.63 15.59
N SER A 147 -0.76 7.03 16.41
CA SER A 147 -2.19 6.90 16.11
C SER A 147 -2.90 8.25 16.10
N GLU A 148 -2.29 9.31 16.64
CA GLU A 148 -2.84 10.66 16.68
C GLU A 148 -1.89 11.69 16.09
N ARG A 149 -2.44 12.66 15.37
CA ARG A 149 -1.71 13.83 14.87
C ARG A 149 -2.55 15.09 14.99
N ARG A 150 -1.94 16.16 15.49
CA ARG A 150 -2.53 17.50 15.54
C ARG A 150 -1.86 18.39 14.50
N PHE A 151 -2.65 19.20 13.80
CA PHE A 151 -2.13 20.19 12.87
C PHE A 151 -3.13 21.33 12.65
N THR A 152 -2.61 22.45 12.18
CA THR A 152 -3.40 23.62 11.79
C THR A 152 -4.08 23.34 10.45
N ALA A 153 -5.40 23.51 10.40
CA ALA A 153 -6.21 23.19 9.24
C ALA A 153 -6.26 24.30 8.17
N ALA A 154 -5.81 25.50 8.51
CA ALA A 154 -5.82 26.63 7.60
C ALA A 154 -4.90 26.38 6.38
N GLY A 155 -5.46 26.50 5.17
CA GLY A 155 -4.72 26.33 3.92
C GLY A 155 -4.43 24.87 3.54
N VAL A 156 -5.04 23.91 4.23
CA VAL A 156 -4.85 22.49 3.98
C VAL A 156 -5.74 22.00 2.84
N ASP A 157 -5.15 21.32 1.86
CA ASP A 157 -5.88 20.56 0.83
C ASP A 157 -6.28 19.19 1.37
N TRP A 158 -7.43 19.16 2.03
CA TRP A 158 -7.93 17.95 2.67
C TRP A 158 -8.22 16.79 1.73
N PRO A 159 -8.84 16.97 0.54
CA PRO A 159 -8.99 15.88 -0.42
C PRO A 159 -7.68 15.17 -0.74
N SER A 160 -6.60 15.92 -1.00
CA SER A 160 -5.28 15.35 -1.27
C SER A 160 -4.72 14.60 -0.05
N ILE A 161 -4.89 15.14 1.16
CA ILE A 161 -4.48 14.44 2.39
C ILE A 161 -5.26 13.15 2.58
N LEU A 162 -6.59 13.18 2.46
CA LEU A 162 -7.43 12.00 2.68
C LEU A 162 -7.14 10.92 1.63
N ASP A 163 -6.93 11.30 0.38
CA ASP A 163 -6.51 10.36 -0.66
C ASP A 163 -5.16 9.70 -0.32
N ALA A 164 -4.17 10.47 0.14
CA ALA A 164 -2.87 9.96 0.57
C ALA A 164 -2.97 9.03 1.80
N LEU A 165 -3.77 9.40 2.81
CA LEU A 165 -4.03 8.58 3.99
C LEU A 165 -4.73 7.26 3.60
N SER A 166 -5.66 7.33 2.65
CA SER A 166 -6.36 6.15 2.15
C SER A 166 -5.44 5.26 1.35
N HIS A 167 -4.55 5.83 0.53
CA HIS A 167 -3.51 5.08 -0.17
C HIS A 167 -2.58 4.36 0.82
N PHE A 168 -2.11 5.09 1.84
CA PHE A 168 -1.29 4.53 2.91
C PHE A 168 -1.99 3.39 3.66
N HIS A 169 -3.22 3.62 4.11
CA HIS A 169 -4.02 2.61 4.82
C HIS A 169 -4.26 1.39 3.95
N TYR A 170 -4.72 1.60 2.72
CA TYR A 170 -4.99 0.54 1.76
C TYR A 170 -3.79 -0.39 1.63
N PHE A 171 -2.61 0.14 1.29
CA PHE A 171 -1.44 -0.71 1.10
C PHE A 171 -0.88 -1.28 2.40
N LEU A 172 -1.08 -0.64 3.54
CA LEU A 172 -0.67 -1.18 4.83
C LEU A 172 -1.52 -2.39 5.24
N GLU A 173 -2.82 -2.37 4.97
CA GLU A 173 -3.76 -3.45 5.29
C GLU A 173 -3.91 -4.49 4.16
N LEU A 174 -3.50 -4.14 2.94
CA LEU A 174 -3.65 -4.97 1.74
C LEU A 174 -3.01 -6.35 1.95
N THR A 175 -3.84 -7.38 2.10
CA THR A 175 -3.43 -8.78 2.19
C THR A 175 -4.19 -9.58 1.17
N SER A 176 -3.60 -10.67 0.69
CA SER A 176 -4.28 -11.56 -0.23
C SER A 176 -4.98 -12.68 0.54
N GLY A 177 -6.03 -13.27 -0.05
CA GLY A 177 -6.53 -14.58 0.36
C GLY A 177 -5.76 -15.75 -0.25
N SER A 178 -4.57 -15.52 -0.80
CA SER A 178 -3.78 -16.54 -1.50
C SER A 178 -3.23 -17.61 -0.55
N THR A 179 -3.04 -18.81 -1.07
CA THR A 179 -2.35 -19.92 -0.39
C THR A 179 -0.83 -19.75 -0.37
N LEU A 180 -0.29 -18.79 -1.13
CA LEU A 180 1.14 -18.46 -1.11
C LEU A 180 1.50 -17.98 0.30
N THR A 181 2.09 -18.86 1.11
CA THR A 181 2.40 -18.63 2.52
C THR A 181 3.80 -19.08 2.92
N ALA A 182 4.49 -19.80 2.04
CA ALA A 182 5.81 -20.36 2.28
C ALA A 182 6.93 -19.34 2.01
N PHE A 183 6.87 -18.19 2.67
CA PHE A 183 7.92 -17.18 2.63
C PHE A 183 8.06 -16.52 4.00
N SER A 184 9.21 -15.91 4.28
CA SER A 184 9.43 -15.20 5.53
C SER A 184 10.32 -13.96 5.36
N LEU A 185 10.23 -13.08 6.34
CA LEU A 185 11.09 -11.93 6.50
C LEU A 185 11.80 -12.05 7.85
N GLU A 186 13.11 -11.88 7.84
CA GLU A 186 13.95 -11.83 9.03
C GLU A 186 14.63 -10.46 9.08
N MET A 187 14.74 -9.89 10.28
CA MET A 187 15.49 -8.65 10.52
C MET A 187 16.70 -8.97 11.40
N HIS A 188 17.86 -8.42 11.05
CA HIS A 188 19.09 -8.67 11.79
C HIS A 188 19.79 -7.36 12.12
N ARG A 189 20.42 -7.30 13.30
CA ARG A 189 21.38 -6.24 13.63
C ARG A 189 22.73 -6.61 13.03
N LEU A 190 23.36 -5.64 12.35
CA LEU A 190 24.69 -5.82 11.77
C LEU A 190 25.75 -5.47 12.82
N LEU A 191 26.80 -6.31 12.89
CA LEU A 191 27.91 -6.14 13.83
C LEU A 191 29.17 -5.69 13.08
N GLY A 192 29.75 -4.57 13.51
CA GLY A 192 31.05 -4.07 13.03
C GLY A 192 31.01 -3.18 11.78
N GLU A 193 32.20 -2.68 11.39
CA GLU A 193 32.42 -1.77 10.25
C GLU A 193 32.37 -2.43 8.87
N TYR A 194 32.14 -3.75 8.79
CA TYR A 194 32.14 -4.49 7.53
C TYR A 194 30.70 -4.91 7.15
N PRO A 195 29.98 -4.09 6.36
CA PRO A 195 28.71 -4.50 5.77
C PRO A 195 28.93 -5.72 4.88
N GLY A 196 28.35 -6.87 5.24
CA GLY A 196 28.43 -8.11 4.44
C GLY A 196 28.64 -9.39 5.23
N ARG A 197 29.08 -9.32 6.49
CA ARG A 197 29.15 -10.52 7.34
C ARG A 197 27.84 -10.70 8.11
N MET A 198 27.05 -11.68 7.69
CA MET A 198 25.91 -12.15 8.49
C MET A 198 26.39 -12.46 9.91
N PRO A 199 25.70 -12.00 10.97
CA PRO A 199 26.05 -12.40 12.32
C PRO A 199 26.01 -13.92 12.41
N ASP A 200 27.00 -14.49 13.09
CA ASP A 200 27.07 -15.93 13.32
C ASP A 200 25.77 -16.39 13.99
N ARG A 201 25.14 -17.44 13.46
CA ARG A 201 23.84 -17.96 13.94
C ARG A 201 23.92 -18.53 15.36
N SER A 202 25.11 -18.62 15.94
CA SER A 202 25.35 -19.07 17.30
C SER A 202 25.81 -17.91 18.21
N GLY A 203 24.92 -17.45 19.08
CA GLY A 203 25.29 -16.76 20.33
C GLY A 203 24.79 -15.31 20.47
N ASP A 204 23.75 -15.13 21.28
CA ASP A 204 23.36 -13.98 22.10
C ASP A 204 23.27 -12.54 21.53
N ASN A 205 23.53 -12.26 20.24
CA ASN A 205 23.29 -10.92 19.67
C ASN A 205 23.02 -10.87 18.14
N GLY A 206 22.60 -11.98 17.50
CA GLY A 206 22.53 -12.10 16.03
C GLY A 206 21.32 -12.80 15.41
N GLY A 207 20.25 -13.05 16.18
CA GLY A 207 19.05 -13.75 15.70
C GLY A 207 18.10 -12.90 14.84
N ASN A 208 17.00 -13.52 14.39
CA ASN A 208 15.88 -12.77 13.80
C ASN A 208 15.23 -11.89 14.89
N LEU A 209 15.27 -10.58 14.69
CA LEU A 209 14.67 -9.60 15.58
C LEU A 209 13.14 -9.53 15.46
N ILE A 210 12.56 -10.07 14.37
CA ILE A 210 11.11 -10.17 14.18
C ILE A 210 10.59 -11.31 15.05
N GLN A 211 9.74 -10.96 16.01
CA GLN A 211 9.06 -11.86 16.93
C GLN A 211 7.56 -11.57 16.86
N ASP A 212 6.76 -12.58 16.49
CA ASP A 212 5.29 -12.45 16.35
C ASP A 212 4.84 -11.25 15.49
N GLY A 213 5.57 -10.99 14.41
CA GLY A 213 5.29 -9.87 13.49
C GLY A 213 5.69 -8.49 14.04
N CYS A 214 6.39 -8.43 15.16
CA CYS A 214 6.83 -7.20 15.81
C CYS A 214 8.36 -7.15 15.95
N VAL A 215 8.90 -5.94 16.00
CA VAL A 215 10.29 -5.67 16.39
C VAL A 215 10.29 -4.53 17.39
N HIS A 216 11.04 -4.72 18.48
CA HIS A 216 11.27 -3.70 19.50
C HIS A 216 12.74 -3.27 19.46
N LEU A 217 12.99 -2.09 18.90
CA LEU A 217 14.32 -1.50 18.80
C LEU A 217 14.56 -0.55 19.96
N ARG A 218 15.81 -0.49 20.41
CA ARG A 218 16.29 0.59 21.28
C ARG A 218 17.04 1.59 20.42
N SER A 219 16.74 2.88 20.59
CA SER A 219 17.46 3.95 19.89
C SER A 219 18.96 3.86 20.24
N ARG A 220 19.80 3.74 19.21
CA ARG A 220 21.26 3.69 19.28
C ARG A 220 21.79 4.35 18.02
N GLU A 221 22.59 5.40 18.17
CA GLU A 221 23.04 6.26 17.07
C GLU A 221 23.79 5.49 15.96
N ASP A 222 24.42 4.36 16.29
CA ASP A 222 25.26 3.56 15.42
C ASP A 222 24.63 2.23 14.97
N ALA A 223 23.40 1.92 15.41
CA ALA A 223 22.80 0.63 15.10
C ALA A 223 22.40 0.54 13.63
N LYS A 224 22.95 -0.49 12.96
CA LYS A 224 22.67 -0.83 11.57
C LYS A 224 21.90 -2.14 11.48
N TYR A 225 20.97 -2.21 10.56
CA TYR A 225 20.08 -3.35 10.37
C TYR A 225 19.99 -3.75 8.90
N GLY A 226 19.73 -5.03 8.67
CA GLY A 226 19.43 -5.60 7.37
C GLY A 226 18.27 -6.57 7.44
N PHE A 227 17.73 -6.93 6.29
CA PHE A 227 16.62 -7.86 6.16
C PHE A 227 17.01 -9.05 5.29
N THR A 228 16.54 -10.24 5.67
CA THR A 228 16.62 -11.44 4.85
C THR A 228 15.22 -11.86 4.45
N MET A 229 14.93 -11.87 3.16
CA MET A 229 13.71 -12.44 2.59
C MET A 229 14.00 -13.89 2.21
N ARG A 230 13.15 -14.82 2.62
CA ARG A 230 13.31 -16.25 2.33
C ARG A 230 12.09 -16.78 1.59
N ASN A 231 12.35 -17.63 0.60
CA ASN A 231 11.33 -18.38 -0.10
C ASN A 231 11.50 -19.86 0.24
N SER A 232 10.49 -20.43 0.89
CA SER A 232 10.38 -21.86 1.18
C SER A 232 9.38 -22.54 0.23
N TRP A 233 8.82 -21.81 -0.73
CA TRP A 233 7.99 -22.31 -1.80
C TRP A 233 8.84 -22.97 -2.89
N TYR A 234 8.17 -23.75 -3.73
CA TYR A 234 8.81 -24.52 -4.80
C TYR A 234 8.98 -23.73 -6.11
N GLU A 235 8.27 -22.61 -6.27
CA GLU A 235 8.43 -21.67 -7.39
C GLU A 235 9.28 -20.46 -6.99
N GLU A 236 9.84 -19.79 -8.00
CA GLU A 236 10.53 -18.51 -7.81
C GLU A 236 9.52 -17.37 -7.60
N LEU A 237 9.91 -16.36 -6.82
CA LEU A 237 9.03 -15.26 -6.43
C LEU A 237 9.68 -13.90 -6.72
N PHE A 238 8.82 -12.92 -6.98
CA PHE A 238 9.12 -11.50 -7.04
C PHE A 238 8.78 -10.85 -5.69
N PRO A 239 9.78 -10.57 -4.82
CA PRO A 239 9.56 -9.88 -3.56
C PRO A 239 9.69 -8.36 -3.72
N TYR A 240 8.91 -7.64 -2.93
CA TYR A 240 8.92 -6.19 -2.84
C TYR A 240 8.93 -5.80 -1.37
N LEU A 241 9.85 -4.94 -0.96
CA LEU A 241 9.98 -4.50 0.43
C LEU A 241 9.74 -2.99 0.50
N PHE A 242 8.75 -2.60 1.31
CA PHE A 242 8.38 -1.21 1.52
C PHE A 242 8.41 -0.87 3.02
N TYR A 243 8.77 0.38 3.31
CA TYR A 243 8.68 0.96 4.63
C TYR A 243 7.61 2.03 4.68
N PHE A 244 6.68 1.87 5.61
CA PHE A 244 5.58 2.77 5.88
C PHE A 244 5.95 3.59 7.11
N ASN A 245 6.12 4.90 6.92
CA ASN A 245 6.38 5.84 7.99
C ASN A 245 5.05 6.46 8.48
N PRO A 246 4.52 6.08 9.64
CA PRO A 246 3.25 6.60 10.15
C PRO A 246 3.31 8.06 10.60
N ILE A 247 4.51 8.62 10.81
CA ILE A 247 4.66 10.04 11.16
C ILE A 247 4.37 10.89 9.94
N GLU A 248 5.05 10.61 8.84
CA GLU A 248 5.00 11.38 7.60
C GLU A 248 3.95 10.84 6.61
N TYR A 249 3.35 9.69 6.91
CA TYR A 249 2.54 8.91 5.98
C TYR A 249 3.25 8.60 4.66
N THR A 250 4.59 8.54 4.67
CA THR A 250 5.36 8.19 3.48
C THR A 250 5.48 6.68 3.33
N ILE A 251 5.51 6.21 2.08
CA ILE A 251 5.79 4.82 1.73
C ILE A 251 7.07 4.83 0.90
N ARG A 252 8.13 4.25 1.42
CA ARG A 252 9.44 4.19 0.76
C ARG A 252 9.70 2.80 0.25
N ARG A 253 10.13 2.69 -1.00
CA ARG A 253 10.65 1.44 -1.55
C ARG A 253 12.04 1.16 -0.97
N TRP A 254 12.21 -0.03 -0.40
CA TRP A 254 13.52 -0.53 0.06
C TRP A 254 14.08 -1.59 -0.86
N PHE A 255 13.22 -2.39 -1.47
CA PHE A 255 13.62 -3.36 -2.48
C PHE A 255 12.48 -3.55 -3.48
N VAL A 256 12.80 -3.53 -4.76
CA VAL A 256 11.92 -3.96 -5.86
C VAL A 256 12.75 -4.79 -6.84
N PRO A 257 12.19 -5.81 -7.50
CA PRO A 257 12.91 -6.58 -8.50
C PRO A 257 13.38 -5.67 -9.66
N GLU A 258 14.64 -5.79 -10.06
CA GLU A 258 15.23 -4.98 -11.14
C GLU A 258 14.82 -5.42 -12.55
N SER A 259 14.37 -6.67 -12.68
CA SER A 259 14.02 -7.29 -13.96
C SER A 259 12.69 -8.00 -13.86
N ALA A 260 11.84 -7.75 -14.85
CA ALA A 260 10.56 -8.43 -14.99
C ALA A 260 10.70 -9.89 -15.45
N HIS A 261 11.85 -10.25 -16.04
CA HIS A 261 12.09 -11.57 -16.62
C HIS A 261 12.73 -12.57 -15.65
N ARG A 262 13.23 -12.12 -14.50
CA ARG A 262 13.94 -12.99 -13.56
C ARG A 262 13.54 -12.67 -12.14
N ALA A 263 12.77 -13.57 -11.53
CA ALA A 263 12.45 -13.55 -10.12
C ALA A 263 13.74 -13.59 -9.28
N PRO A 264 14.02 -12.59 -8.41
CA PRO A 264 15.25 -12.55 -7.65
C PRO A 264 15.23 -13.55 -6.48
N LEU A 265 14.05 -13.96 -6.01
CA LEU A 265 13.90 -14.87 -4.89
C LEU A 265 13.57 -16.29 -5.41
N THR A 266 14.63 -17.02 -5.74
CA THR A 266 14.52 -18.38 -6.29
C THR A 266 13.82 -19.35 -5.32
N ALA A 267 13.36 -20.50 -5.83
CA ALA A 267 12.84 -21.58 -4.98
C ALA A 267 13.89 -21.99 -3.92
N ALA A 268 13.44 -22.18 -2.66
CA ALA A 268 14.32 -22.41 -1.50
C ALA A 268 15.42 -21.33 -1.29
N GLY A 269 15.29 -20.17 -1.94
CA GLY A 269 16.31 -19.14 -2.01
C GLY A 269 16.16 -18.02 -0.98
N THR A 270 17.13 -17.11 -0.98
CA THR A 270 17.13 -15.95 -0.10
C THR A 270 17.62 -14.70 -0.81
N VAL A 271 16.99 -13.57 -0.52
CA VAL A 271 17.46 -12.24 -0.91
C VAL A 271 17.75 -11.45 0.35
N VAL A 272 18.86 -10.72 0.34
CA VAL A 272 19.31 -9.90 1.47
C VAL A 272 19.28 -8.43 1.08
N VAL A 273 18.67 -7.60 1.90
CA VAL A 273 18.55 -6.15 1.69
C VAL A 273 19.21 -5.43 2.85
N GLY A 274 20.00 -4.41 2.53
CA GLY A 274 20.66 -3.58 3.52
C GLY A 274 21.87 -4.22 4.23
N MET A 275 22.50 -5.24 3.61
CA MET A 275 23.73 -5.86 4.13
C MET A 275 24.90 -5.83 3.15
N GLY A 276 24.89 -4.92 2.17
CA GLY A 276 25.92 -4.80 1.14
C GLY A 276 26.22 -3.35 0.76
N SER A 277 26.67 -3.12 -0.47
CA SER A 277 26.96 -1.78 -1.01
C SER A 277 25.76 -0.83 -1.02
N GLU A 278 24.54 -1.37 -0.98
CA GLU A 278 23.29 -0.61 -0.89
C GLU A 278 23.12 0.14 0.45
N GLY A 279 23.91 -0.22 1.46
CA GLY A 279 23.92 0.43 2.77
C GLY A 279 22.89 -0.15 3.73
N ALA A 280 23.20 -0.09 5.02
CA ALA A 280 22.34 -0.63 6.05
C ALA A 280 21.27 0.34 6.53
N PHE A 281 20.16 -0.20 7.01
CA PHE A 281 19.07 0.59 7.57
C PHE A 281 19.43 1.08 8.97
N SER A 282 19.07 2.32 9.28
CA SER A 282 19.15 2.90 10.63
C SER A 282 17.83 3.53 10.99
N PHE A 283 17.43 3.34 12.24
CA PHE A 283 16.21 3.92 12.80
C PHE A 283 16.62 4.85 13.93
N THR A 284 16.18 6.09 13.87
CA THR A 284 16.45 7.12 14.89
C THR A 284 15.14 7.74 15.33
N LEU A 285 15.02 8.04 16.62
CA LEU A 285 13.87 8.79 17.09
C LEU A 285 13.89 10.19 16.46
N PRO A 286 12.71 10.75 16.13
CA PRO A 286 12.61 12.14 15.71
C PRO A 286 13.32 13.06 16.72
N PRO A 287 14.04 14.09 16.26
CA PRO A 287 14.70 15.03 17.15
C PRO A 287 13.68 15.76 18.03
N GLY A 288 13.93 15.81 19.34
CA GLY A 288 13.10 16.49 20.33
C GLY A 288 13.07 15.75 21.67
N ASP A 289 13.22 16.48 22.77
CA ASP A 289 13.41 15.94 24.13
C ASP A 289 12.19 15.18 24.70
N THR A 290 11.08 15.09 23.96
CA THR A 290 9.80 14.54 24.42
C THR A 290 9.35 13.28 23.70
N VAL A 291 10.05 12.84 22.63
CA VAL A 291 9.64 11.65 21.87
C VAL A 291 10.24 10.40 22.50
N GLU A 292 9.47 9.76 23.38
CA GLU A 292 9.89 8.54 24.07
C GLU A 292 9.86 7.29 23.18
N SER A 293 9.04 7.31 22.12
CA SER A 293 8.94 6.21 21.17
C SER A 293 8.51 6.65 19.77
N SER A 294 8.86 5.84 18.77
CA SER A 294 8.40 5.96 17.40
C SER A 294 8.04 4.59 16.83
N SER A 295 7.19 4.56 15.81
CA SER A 295 6.84 3.34 15.12
C SER A 295 6.97 3.46 13.60
N GLY A 296 7.04 2.31 12.95
CA GLY A 296 7.03 2.16 11.50
C GLY A 296 6.50 0.78 11.13
N PHE A 297 6.24 0.55 9.84
CA PHE A 297 5.88 -0.77 9.36
C PHE A 297 6.76 -1.17 8.19
N VAL A 298 7.21 -2.42 8.18
CA VAL A 298 7.90 -3.01 7.05
C VAL A 298 6.95 -4.00 6.42
N LYS A 299 6.58 -3.75 5.17
CA LYS A 299 5.67 -4.61 4.43
C LYS A 299 6.39 -5.26 3.28
N MET A 300 6.29 -6.58 3.22
CA MET A 300 6.80 -7.37 2.11
C MET A 300 5.64 -7.90 1.30
N PHE A 301 5.59 -7.58 0.01
CA PHE A 301 4.73 -8.24 -0.96
C PHE A 301 5.53 -9.29 -1.71
N VAL A 302 4.91 -10.41 -2.06
CA VAL A 302 5.49 -11.43 -2.92
C VAL A 302 4.49 -11.85 -3.98
N SER A 303 4.98 -12.13 -5.19
CA SER A 303 4.15 -12.63 -6.28
C SER A 303 4.89 -13.69 -7.09
N THR A 304 4.14 -14.59 -7.69
CA THR A 304 4.62 -15.56 -8.69
C THR A 304 4.94 -14.91 -10.04
N VAL A 305 4.50 -13.66 -10.25
CA VAL A 305 4.77 -12.89 -11.48
C VAL A 305 5.27 -11.49 -11.16
N TYR A 306 5.95 -10.87 -12.12
CA TYR A 306 6.43 -9.51 -11.94
C TYR A 306 5.24 -8.54 -11.90
N LEU A 307 5.23 -7.73 -10.86
CA LEU A 307 4.36 -6.58 -10.68
C LEU A 307 5.17 -5.29 -10.70
N ASP A 308 4.71 -4.30 -11.46
CA ASP A 308 5.17 -2.93 -11.24
C ASP A 308 4.41 -2.34 -10.06
N LEU A 309 5.04 -2.35 -8.89
CA LEU A 309 4.52 -1.76 -7.64
C LEU A 309 5.17 -0.41 -7.32
N GLY A 310 5.88 0.21 -8.26
CA GLY A 310 6.55 1.49 -8.03
C GLY A 310 5.57 2.62 -7.67
N TRP A 311 4.34 2.53 -8.14
CA TRP A 311 3.26 3.51 -7.90
C TRP A 311 2.66 3.45 -6.49
N ILE A 312 3.03 2.47 -5.66
CA ILE A 312 2.73 2.45 -4.21
C ILE A 312 3.59 3.48 -3.46
N GLU A 313 4.70 3.91 -4.04
CA GLU A 313 5.62 4.81 -3.35
C GLU A 313 4.99 6.21 -3.13
N GLN A 314 4.90 6.61 -1.86
CA GLN A 314 4.49 7.94 -1.44
C GLN A 314 5.69 8.65 -0.80
N ARG A 315 6.49 9.33 -1.62
CA ARG A 315 7.79 9.90 -1.21
C ARG A 315 7.68 11.13 -0.32
N VAL A 316 6.64 11.93 -0.54
CA VAL A 316 6.44 13.21 0.14
C VAL A 316 5.29 13.06 1.14
N SER A 317 5.47 13.66 2.32
CA SER A 317 4.41 13.72 3.33
C SER A 317 3.20 14.48 2.76
N PRO A 318 1.96 14.01 2.96
CA PRO A 318 0.78 14.75 2.51
C PRO A 318 0.56 16.06 3.28
N PHE A 319 1.33 16.29 4.34
CA PHE A 319 1.36 17.51 5.13
C PHE A 319 2.51 18.47 4.76
N ASP A 320 3.29 18.15 3.71
CA ASP A 320 4.34 19.03 3.18
C ASP A 320 3.78 19.83 1.99
N ASP A 321 4.10 21.12 1.91
CA ASP A 321 3.67 22.01 0.81
C ASP A 321 4.05 21.46 -0.57
N LYS A 322 5.11 20.67 -0.67
CA LYS A 322 5.58 20.05 -1.93
C LYS A 322 4.76 18.85 -2.38
N PHE A 323 3.78 18.39 -1.60
CA PHE A 323 3.00 17.20 -1.92
C PHE A 323 2.27 17.35 -3.26
N HIS A 324 1.71 18.52 -3.53
CA HIS A 324 0.93 18.81 -4.74
C HIS A 324 1.74 18.78 -6.04
N ASP A 325 3.06 19.01 -5.96
CA ASP A 325 3.97 18.98 -7.12
C ASP A 325 4.44 17.56 -7.48
N SER A 326 4.18 16.58 -6.61
CA SER A 326 4.73 15.23 -6.74
C SER A 326 4.04 14.31 -7.74
N GLY A 327 3.11 14.87 -8.55
CA GLY A 327 2.36 14.27 -9.66
C GLY A 327 2.45 12.74 -9.78
N ARG A 328 1.35 12.03 -9.47
CA ARG A 328 1.26 10.55 -9.54
C ARG A 328 1.93 10.03 -10.81
N LEU A 329 3.15 9.51 -10.68
CA LEU A 329 3.90 8.93 -11.78
C LEU A 329 3.23 7.59 -12.12
N PHE A 330 2.31 7.61 -13.07
CA PHE A 330 1.83 6.40 -13.72
C PHE A 330 2.97 5.86 -14.59
N SER A 331 3.75 4.94 -14.00
CA SER A 331 4.74 4.15 -14.72
C SER A 331 4.06 3.38 -15.86
N SER A 332 4.66 3.41 -17.05
CA SER A 332 4.21 2.62 -18.19
C SER A 332 4.39 1.14 -17.89
N ARG A 333 3.30 0.39 -17.80
CA ARG A 333 3.29 -1.02 -17.43
C ARG A 333 3.78 -1.90 -18.57
N GLU A 334 4.86 -2.65 -18.32
CA GLU A 334 5.23 -3.78 -19.15
C GLU A 334 4.49 -5.02 -18.63
N GLN A 335 3.62 -5.60 -19.47
CA GLN A 335 2.77 -6.73 -19.13
C GLN A 335 3.57 -8.03 -19.21
N LEU A 336 3.59 -8.80 -18.11
CA LEU A 336 4.02 -10.20 -18.12
C LEU A 336 2.97 -11.07 -17.41
N GLU A 337 3.06 -12.36 -17.74
CA GLU A 337 2.08 -13.45 -17.62
C GLU A 337 1.19 -13.49 -16.37
N THR A 338 0.07 -14.20 -16.50
CA THR A 338 -0.93 -14.39 -15.45
C THR A 338 -0.50 -15.50 -14.49
N GLY A 339 0.04 -15.12 -13.33
CA GLY A 339 0.41 -16.05 -12.26
C GLY A 339 -0.72 -16.23 -11.25
N GLU A 340 -0.80 -17.44 -10.69
CA GLU A 340 -1.61 -17.69 -9.52
C GLU A 340 -0.90 -17.13 -8.28
N GLY A 341 -1.49 -16.08 -7.70
CA GLY A 341 -1.23 -15.66 -6.33
C GLY A 341 -0.14 -14.59 -6.12
N TRP A 342 -0.50 -13.57 -5.35
CA TRP A 342 0.42 -12.78 -4.55
C TRP A 342 0.05 -12.94 -3.09
N ASN A 343 0.93 -12.57 -2.17
CA ASN A 343 0.57 -12.37 -0.77
C ASN A 343 1.47 -11.29 -0.16
N SER A 344 1.22 -10.95 1.10
CA SER A 344 2.06 -10.01 1.83
C SER A 344 2.20 -10.39 3.30
N LEU A 345 3.31 -9.98 3.91
CA LEU A 345 3.46 -9.92 5.36
C LEU A 345 3.73 -8.48 5.79
N CYS A 346 3.32 -8.14 7.00
CA CYS A 346 3.56 -6.83 7.60
C CYS A 346 4.22 -7.01 8.96
N VAL A 347 5.28 -6.25 9.20
CA VAL A 347 6.03 -6.23 10.45
C VAL A 347 5.88 -4.86 11.10
N PHE A 348 5.46 -4.84 12.36
CA PHE A 348 5.38 -3.62 13.14
C PHE A 348 6.71 -3.34 13.84
N LEU A 349 7.33 -2.22 13.52
CA LEU A 349 8.55 -1.74 14.16
C LEU A 349 8.17 -0.71 15.23
N THR A 350 8.72 -0.89 16.43
CA THR A 350 8.70 0.13 17.47
C THR A 350 10.12 0.44 17.89
N MET A 351 10.36 1.68 18.25
CA MET A 351 11.63 2.15 18.75
C MET A 351 11.37 2.99 19.98
N SER A 352 12.15 2.77 21.04
CA SER A 352 12.06 3.57 22.27
C SER A 352 13.43 4.11 22.69
N ASN A 353 13.41 5.14 23.53
CA ASN A 353 14.61 5.56 24.25
C ASN A 353 15.13 4.38 25.08
N GLY A 354 16.43 4.11 24.99
CA GLY A 354 17.06 3.21 25.96
C GLY A 354 17.10 3.91 27.30
N GLU A 355 16.55 3.32 28.36
CA GLU A 355 16.83 3.79 29.72
C GLU A 355 18.35 3.88 29.88
N SER A 356 18.83 5.07 30.24
CA SER A 356 20.18 5.25 30.75
C SER A 356 20.33 4.34 31.96
N GLY A 357 21.01 3.22 31.79
CA GLY A 357 21.38 2.35 32.90
C GLY A 357 22.08 3.19 33.96
N SER A 358 21.45 3.27 35.12
CA SER A 358 21.96 3.88 36.35
C SER A 358 23.26 3.24 36.83
#